data_AF-A0A2J6HH09-F1
#
_entry.id   AF-A0A2J6HH09-F1
#
_cell.length_a   1.000
_cell.length_b   1.000
_cell.length_c   1.000
_cell.angle_alpha   90.00
_cell.angle_beta   90.00
_cell.angle_gamma   90.00
#
_symmetry.space_group_name_H-M   'P 1'
#
loop_
_entity.id
_entity.type
_entity.pdbx_description
1 polymer ?
#
loop_
_entity_poly.entity_id
_entity_poly.type
_entity_poly.pdbx_seq_one_letter_code
_entity_poly.pdbx_strand_id
1 'polypeptide(L)'
;MRIFILLLGGILLSSVASAQMSTNATDNTPGIECIIGVITENPDDFYKIVNLLEYTDGIIVHSYCSQDKLINLNFEPLKFKEEADIFDLITSYYVDAQCFRMTMSKELYYKQCKSEVNKQNSYSGTDF
;
A
#
# COMPACT_ATOMS: atom_id res chain seq x y z
N MET A 1 14.21 18.25 50.12
CA MET A 1 14.05 16.78 50.10
C MET A 1 13.00 16.47 49.04
N ARG A 2 13.38 15.72 47.99
CA ARG A 2 12.52 15.37 46.85
C ARG A 2 11.67 14.14 47.23
N ILE A 3 10.36 14.18 47.00
CA ILE A 3 9.48 13.01 47.15
C ILE A 3 8.84 12.70 45.79
N PHE A 4 8.86 11.40 45.51
CA PHE A 4 8.61 10.68 44.27
C PHE A 4 7.10 10.45 43.97
N ILE A 5 6.77 10.55 42.68
CA ILE A 5 5.96 9.65 41.80
C ILE A 5 4.54 9.20 42.20
N LEU A 6 3.60 9.35 41.25
CA LEU A 6 2.71 8.31 40.65
C LEU A 6 1.74 9.02 39.65
N LEU A 7 2.07 9.19 38.36
CA LEU A 7 1.88 8.23 37.25
C LEU A 7 0.57 7.43 37.32
N LEU A 8 -0.49 7.97 36.70
CA LEU A 8 -1.57 7.17 36.13
C LEU A 8 -1.61 7.42 34.62
N GLY A 9 -1.17 6.40 33.89
CA GLY A 9 -1.21 6.36 32.44
C GLY A 9 -2.63 6.14 31.95
N GLY A 10 -3.12 7.09 31.15
CA GLY A 10 -4.14 6.81 30.14
C GLY A 10 -3.41 6.45 28.86
N ILE A 11 -3.15 5.16 28.64
CA ILE A 11 -2.66 4.66 27.35
C ILE A 11 -3.82 4.82 26.37
N LEU A 12 -3.83 5.92 25.63
CA LEU A 12 -4.57 5.98 24.37
C LEU A 12 -3.89 4.98 23.44
N LEU A 13 -4.58 3.89 23.18
CA LEU A 13 -4.26 2.92 22.14
C LEU A 13 -4.32 3.65 20.78
N SER A 14 -3.23 4.35 20.43
CA SER A 14 -2.95 4.66 19.04
C SER A 14 -2.61 3.32 18.39
N SER A 15 -3.63 2.70 17.80
CA SER A 15 -3.45 1.64 16.82
C SER A 15 -2.54 2.21 15.74
N VAL A 16 -1.24 1.94 15.87
CA VAL A 16 -0.32 2.06 14.76
C VAL A 16 -0.92 1.17 13.68
N ALA A 17 -1.48 1.79 12.64
CA ALA A 17 -1.74 1.12 11.40
C ALA A 17 -0.37 0.68 10.92
N SER A 18 0.03 -0.52 11.36
CA SER A 18 1.18 -1.23 10.86
C SER A 18 0.95 -1.31 9.36
N ALA A 19 1.69 -0.51 8.59
CA ALA A 19 1.95 -0.79 7.20
C ALA A 19 2.69 -2.13 7.20
N GLN A 20 1.91 -3.21 7.21
CA GLN A 20 2.43 -4.55 7.15
C GLN A 20 3.01 -4.70 5.74
N MET A 21 4.34 -4.64 5.64
CA MET A 21 5.03 -5.28 4.53
C MET A 21 4.68 -6.77 4.64
N SER A 22 3.65 -7.19 3.92
CA SER A 22 3.40 -8.60 3.67
C SER A 22 4.49 -9.11 2.75
N THR A 23 5.65 -9.43 3.34
CA THR A 23 6.60 -10.33 2.68
C THR A 23 6.07 -11.74 2.89
N ASN A 24 5.27 -12.23 1.95
CA ASN A 24 5.25 -13.63 1.51
C ASN A 24 4.25 -13.79 0.36
N ALA A 25 4.73 -13.60 -0.87
CA ALA A 25 4.12 -14.24 -2.03
C ALA A 25 5.23 -15.06 -2.70
N THR A 26 5.32 -16.33 -2.30
CA THR A 26 6.00 -17.34 -3.11
C THR A 26 4.93 -17.92 -4.05
N ASP A 27 4.50 -17.17 -5.07
CA ASP A 27 3.49 -17.65 -6.00
C ASP A 27 4.02 -17.65 -7.43
N ASN A 28 4.30 -18.86 -7.90
CA ASN A 28 4.63 -19.19 -9.29
C ASN A 28 3.37 -19.11 -10.18
N THR A 29 2.52 -18.09 -10.01
CA THR A 29 1.37 -17.88 -10.88
C THR A 29 1.89 -17.18 -12.14
N PRO A 30 1.87 -17.83 -13.32
CA PRO A 30 2.21 -17.15 -14.56
C PRO A 30 1.24 -15.98 -14.74
N GLY A 31 1.77 -14.78 -14.69
CA GLY A 31 0.96 -13.57 -14.77
C GLY A 31 1.74 -12.38 -15.26
N ILE A 32 1.00 -11.31 -15.54
CA ILE A 32 1.56 -10.03 -15.97
C ILE A 32 1.81 -9.22 -14.71
N GLU A 33 3.08 -9.01 -14.43
CA GLU A 33 3.49 -8.12 -13.35
C GLU A 33 3.49 -6.66 -13.83
N CYS A 34 2.91 -5.79 -13.02
CA CYS A 34 2.88 -4.36 -13.29
C CYS A 34 2.91 -3.54 -11.99
N ILE A 35 3.28 -2.26 -12.17
CA ILE A 35 3.17 -1.25 -11.14
C ILE A 35 2.16 -0.22 -11.64
N ILE A 36 1.13 0.01 -10.84
CA ILE A 36 0.06 0.95 -11.15
C ILE A 36 0.07 2.09 -10.14
N GLY A 37 -0.32 3.29 -10.59
CA GLY A 37 -0.62 4.41 -9.72
C GLY A 37 -2.12 4.69 -9.70
N VAL A 38 -2.64 5.08 -8.55
CA VAL A 38 -4.08 5.31 -8.33
C VAL A 38 -4.30 6.63 -7.60
N ILE A 39 -4.87 7.62 -8.27
CA ILE A 39 -5.24 8.90 -7.68
C ILE A 39 -6.74 8.90 -7.38
N THR A 40 -7.12 9.30 -6.17
CA THR A 40 -8.51 9.41 -5.71
C THR A 40 -8.69 10.74 -4.98
N GLU A 41 -9.90 11.28 -4.96
CA GLU A 41 -10.19 12.50 -4.19
C GLU A 41 -10.19 12.22 -2.69
N ASN A 42 -10.61 11.01 -2.30
CA ASN A 42 -10.63 10.57 -0.92
C ASN A 42 -9.36 9.77 -0.56
N PRO A 43 -8.52 10.24 0.39
CA PRO A 43 -7.26 9.58 0.72
C PRO A 43 -7.43 8.14 1.24
N ASP A 44 -8.58 7.81 1.84
CA ASP A 44 -8.89 6.48 2.38
C ASP A 44 -9.20 5.45 1.29
N ASP A 45 -9.65 5.89 0.12
CA ASP A 45 -10.07 5.00 -0.96
C ASP A 45 -8.88 4.23 -1.54
N PHE A 46 -7.67 4.78 -1.46
CA PHE A 46 -6.46 4.05 -1.82
C PHE A 46 -6.32 2.71 -1.06
N TYR A 47 -6.56 2.71 0.26
CA TYR A 47 -6.46 1.48 1.05
C TYR A 47 -7.61 0.51 0.74
N LYS A 48 -8.81 1.03 0.45
CA LYS A 48 -9.94 0.20 0.05
C LYS A 48 -9.74 -0.40 -1.35
N ILE A 49 -9.07 0.30 -2.24
CA ILE A 49 -8.66 -0.20 -3.57
C ILE A 49 -7.62 -1.30 -3.42
N VAL A 50 -6.61 -1.13 -2.56
CA VAL A 50 -5.67 -2.21 -2.24
C VAL A 50 -6.43 -3.44 -1.73
N ASN A 51 -7.35 -3.28 -0.78
CA ASN A 51 -8.16 -4.39 -0.28
C ASN A 51 -9.01 -5.04 -1.39
N LEU A 52 -9.64 -4.24 -2.26
CA LEU A 52 -10.39 -4.76 -3.42
C LEU A 52 -9.51 -5.68 -4.27
N LEU A 53 -8.30 -5.22 -4.60
CA LEU A 53 -7.35 -5.97 -5.42
C LEU A 53 -6.84 -7.25 -4.71
N GLU A 54 -6.57 -7.18 -3.40
CA GLU A 54 -6.17 -8.36 -2.59
C GLU A 54 -7.26 -9.43 -2.51
N TYR A 55 -8.53 -9.04 -2.52
CA TYR A 55 -9.66 -9.97 -2.50
C TYR A 55 -10.20 -10.35 -3.88
N THR A 56 -9.62 -9.82 -4.96
CA THR A 56 -10.03 -10.14 -6.32
C THR A 56 -9.30 -11.37 -6.82
N ASP A 57 -10.07 -12.40 -7.16
CA ASP A 57 -9.54 -13.64 -7.73
C ASP A 57 -8.73 -13.37 -9.02
N GLY A 58 -7.49 -13.87 -9.07
CA GLY A 58 -6.56 -13.65 -10.18
C GLY A 58 -5.72 -12.38 -10.10
N ILE A 59 -5.75 -11.65 -8.98
CA ILE A 59 -4.83 -10.55 -8.69
C ILE A 59 -4.02 -10.89 -7.44
N ILE A 60 -2.71 -10.66 -7.50
CA ILE A 60 -1.78 -10.80 -6.38
C ILE A 60 -1.13 -9.44 -6.15
N VAL A 61 -1.47 -8.77 -5.04
CA VAL A 61 -0.81 -7.53 -4.63
C VAL A 61 0.48 -7.90 -3.88
N HIS A 62 1.63 -7.53 -4.44
CA HIS A 62 2.93 -7.79 -3.82
C HIS A 62 3.28 -6.75 -2.75
N SER A 63 2.96 -5.48 -3.01
CA SER A 63 3.18 -4.37 -2.07
C SER A 63 2.49 -3.11 -2.58
N TYR A 64 2.39 -2.09 -1.73
CA TYR A 64 1.87 -0.77 -2.10
C TYR A 64 2.56 0.35 -1.30
N CYS A 65 2.45 1.58 -1.81
CA CYS A 65 3.13 2.77 -1.29
C CYS A 65 2.13 3.93 -1.23
N SER A 66 1.67 4.26 -0.02
CA SER A 66 0.50 5.13 0.17
C SER A 66 0.73 6.61 -0.16
N GLN A 67 1.96 7.10 -0.08
CA GLN A 67 2.27 8.49 -0.40
C GLN A 67 2.24 8.76 -1.90
N ASP A 68 2.94 7.93 -2.67
CA ASP A 68 2.98 8.02 -4.13
C ASP A 68 1.79 7.31 -4.80
N LYS A 69 0.94 6.69 -3.97
CA LYS A 69 -0.25 5.93 -4.36
C LYS A 69 0.06 4.87 -5.42
N LEU A 70 1.15 4.14 -5.22
CA LEU A 70 1.63 3.09 -6.12
C LEU A 70 1.30 1.71 -5.58
N ILE A 71 1.02 0.76 -6.47
CA ILE A 71 0.72 -0.65 -6.14
C ILE A 71 1.52 -1.53 -7.09
N ASN A 72 2.33 -2.43 -6.54
CA ASN A 72 3.01 -3.48 -7.30
C ASN A 72 2.19 -4.77 -7.21
N LEU A 73 1.77 -5.30 -8.34
CA LEU A 73 0.88 -6.45 -8.42
C LEU A 73 1.21 -7.35 -9.61
N ASN A 74 0.66 -8.56 -9.58
CA ASN A 74 0.65 -9.52 -10.66
C ASN A 74 -0.80 -9.96 -10.92
N PHE A 75 -1.21 -10.12 -12.18
CA PHE A 75 -2.54 -10.59 -12.52
C PHE A 75 -2.55 -11.72 -13.55
N GLU A 76 -3.56 -12.59 -13.47
CA GLU A 76 -3.76 -13.76 -14.33
C GLU A 76 -4.34 -13.37 -15.70
N PRO A 77 -3.63 -13.63 -16.83
CA PRO A 77 -4.06 -13.26 -18.18
C PRO A 77 -5.39 -13.89 -18.63
N LEU A 78 -5.81 -14.97 -17.98
CA LEU A 78 -7.07 -15.65 -18.26
C LEU A 78 -8.29 -14.91 -17.70
N LYS A 79 -8.10 -14.07 -16.68
CA LYS A 79 -9.14 -13.25 -16.04
C LYS A 79 -9.03 -11.79 -16.42
N PHE A 80 -7.80 -11.27 -16.51
CA PHE A 80 -7.48 -9.90 -16.88
C PHE A 80 -6.48 -9.93 -18.03
N LYS A 81 -6.89 -9.56 -19.22
CA LYS A 81 -6.06 -9.66 -20.44
C LYS A 81 -4.95 -8.61 -20.44
N GLU A 82 -5.25 -7.44 -19.91
CA GLU A 82 -4.34 -6.30 -19.89
C GLU A 82 -4.55 -5.42 -18.65
N GLU A 83 -3.60 -4.50 -18.41
CA GLU A 83 -3.63 -3.58 -17.27
C GLU A 83 -4.91 -2.71 -17.27
N ALA A 84 -5.47 -2.42 -18.45
CA ALA A 84 -6.71 -1.65 -18.57
C ALA A 84 -7.92 -2.35 -17.91
N ASP A 85 -7.98 -3.69 -17.93
CA ASP A 85 -9.05 -4.43 -17.25
C ASP A 85 -9.00 -4.23 -15.72
N ILE A 86 -7.79 -4.06 -15.17
CA ILE A 86 -7.59 -3.75 -13.75
C ILE A 86 -8.06 -2.31 -13.47
N PHE A 87 -7.79 -1.38 -14.37
CA PHE A 87 -8.25 0.01 -14.24
C PHE A 87 -9.78 0.10 -14.31
N ASP A 88 -10.40 -0.65 -15.21
CA ASP A 88 -11.86 -0.76 -15.32
C ASP A 88 -12.47 -1.36 -14.05
N LEU A 89 -11.85 -2.39 -13.47
CA LEU A 89 -12.26 -2.93 -12.19
C LEU A 89 -12.24 -1.86 -11.10
N ILE A 90 -11.14 -1.13 -10.94
CA ILE A 90 -11.01 -0.09 -9.90
C ILE A 90 -12.06 1.00 -10.11
N THR A 91 -12.17 1.52 -11.33
CA THR A 91 -13.10 2.62 -11.65
C THR A 91 -14.57 2.23 -11.57
N SER A 92 -14.91 0.94 -11.65
CA SER A 92 -16.27 0.45 -11.43
C SER A 92 -16.73 0.55 -9.96
N TYR A 93 -15.79 0.54 -9.00
CA TYR A 93 -16.08 0.70 -7.56
C TYR A 93 -15.76 2.11 -7.05
N TYR A 94 -14.79 2.79 -7.66
CA TYR A 94 -14.29 4.11 -7.27
C TYR A 94 -14.31 5.03 -8.50
N VAL A 95 -15.46 5.64 -8.76
CA VAL A 95 -15.75 6.37 -10.01
C VAL A 95 -14.84 7.59 -10.22
N ASP A 96 -14.31 8.17 -9.14
CA ASP A 96 -13.36 9.28 -9.15
C ASP A 96 -11.89 8.83 -9.29
N ALA A 97 -11.62 7.52 -9.25
CA ALA A 97 -10.27 7.01 -9.32
C ALA A 97 -9.68 7.21 -10.72
N GLN A 98 -8.45 7.72 -10.77
CA GLN A 98 -7.64 7.79 -11.97
C GLN A 98 -6.47 6.82 -11.85
N CYS A 99 -6.43 5.85 -12.76
CA CYS A 99 -5.40 4.83 -12.78
C CYS A 99 -4.41 5.08 -13.92
N PHE A 100 -3.14 4.78 -13.70
CA PHE A 100 -2.11 4.86 -14.73
C PHE A 100 -1.03 3.80 -14.52
N ARG A 101 -0.41 3.37 -15.62
CA ARG A 101 0.77 2.51 -15.58
C ARG A 101 1.98 3.32 -15.13
N MET A 102 2.75 2.77 -14.20
CA MET A 102 4.03 3.33 -13.82
C MET A 102 5.18 2.47 -14.35
N THR A 103 5.93 2.99 -15.32
CA THR A 103 7.10 2.30 -15.88
C THR A 103 8.33 2.57 -15.01
N MET A 104 8.64 1.63 -14.11
CA MET A 104 9.84 1.66 -13.29
C MET A 104 10.33 0.25 -12.95
N SER A 105 11.60 0.12 -12.54
CA SER A 105 12.10 -1.15 -12.02
C SER A 105 11.59 -1.39 -10.59
N LYS A 106 11.48 -2.67 -10.19
CA LYS A 106 11.12 -3.03 -8.81
C LYS A 106 12.08 -2.42 -7.79
N GLU A 107 13.37 -2.35 -8.12
CA GLU A 107 14.38 -1.75 -7.26
C GLU A 107 14.12 -0.26 -7.02
N LEU A 108 13.75 0.48 -8.07
CA LEU A 108 13.40 1.89 -7.96
C LEU A 108 12.12 2.08 -7.15
N TYR A 109 11.11 1.25 -7.43
CA TYR A 109 9.87 1.21 -6.65
C TYR A 109 10.15 0.98 -5.17
N TYR A 110 10.86 -0.09 -4.80
CA TYR A 110 11.18 -0.38 -3.40
C TYR A 110 12.00 0.73 -2.76
N LYS A 111 12.91 1.38 -3.49
CA LYS A 111 13.68 2.52 -2.97
C LYS A 111 12.78 3.71 -2.65
N GLN A 112 11.81 4.03 -3.53
CA GLN A 112 10.83 5.10 -3.29
C GLN A 112 9.96 4.76 -2.07
N CYS A 113 9.45 3.54 -2.02
CA CYS A 113 8.57 3.09 -0.95
C CYS A 113 9.28 2.94 0.42
N LYS A 114 10.56 2.52 0.43
CA LYS A 114 11.38 2.39 1.65
C LYS A 114 11.86 3.73 2.20
N SER A 115 11.95 4.77 1.37
CA SER A 115 12.24 6.12 1.86
C SER A 115 11.18 6.59 2.85
N GLU A 116 9.95 6.11 2.75
CA GLU A 116 8.83 6.55 3.57
C GLU A 116 8.74 5.85 4.93
N VAL A 117 9.06 4.55 5.00
CA VAL A 117 9.21 3.84 6.28
C VAL A 117 10.34 4.47 7.13
N ASN A 118 11.43 4.89 6.48
CA ASN A 118 12.56 5.50 7.17
C ASN A 118 12.27 6.93 7.65
N LYS A 119 11.50 7.74 6.91
CA LYS A 119 11.10 9.09 7.37
C LYS A 119 10.22 9.00 8.61
N GLN A 120 9.27 8.06 8.66
CA GLN A 120 8.43 7.85 9.84
C GLN A 120 9.23 7.38 11.07
N ASN A 121 10.19 6.46 10.89
CA ASN A 121 11.07 6.00 11.98
C ASN A 121 12.08 7.05 12.47
N SER A 122 12.40 8.06 11.64
CA SER A 122 13.30 9.16 12.02
C SER A 122 12.59 10.21 12.87
N TYR A 123 11.28 10.40 12.68
CA TYR A 123 10.45 11.30 13.50
C TYR A 123 10.02 10.69 14.84
N SER A 124 10.10 9.37 15.01
CA SER A 124 9.88 8.69 16.29
C SER A 124 11.14 8.61 17.18
N GLY A 125 12.26 9.19 16.75
CA GLY A 125 13.58 9.08 17.40
C GLY A 125 14.12 10.38 18.02
N THR A 126 13.36 11.47 18.01
CA THR A 126 13.76 12.73 18.65
C THR A 126 12.56 13.39 19.34
N ASP A 127 12.75 13.62 20.63
CA ASP A 127 12.05 14.56 21.53
C ASP A 127 10.72 14.08 22.15
N PHE A 128 10.80 13.45 23.34
CA PHE A 128 10.75 14.10 24.66
C PHE A 128 10.97 13.10 25.81
#